data_AF-A0A7X4JKD9-F1
#
_entry.id   AF-A0A7X4JKD9-F1
#
_cell.length_a   1.000
_cell.length_b   1.000
_cell.length_c   1.000
_cell.angle_alpha   90.00
_cell.angle_beta   90.00
_cell.angle_gamma   90.00
#
_symmetry.space_group_name_H-M   'P 1'
#
loop_
_entity.id
_entity.type
_entity.pdbx_description
1 polymer ?
#
loop_
_entity_poly.entity_id
_entity_poly.type
_entity_poly.pdbx_seq_one_letter_code
_entity_poly.pdbx_strand_id
1 'polypeptide(L)'
;MINRISRSVFVLAVIATVLTASNMAYARQAITDGLVSYWSFNKDTVTGKTVKDIFGANDGTMDGNVEVVNGKVGEALKFSGGHVDCGADKSLTEIGDQITLEVWIKPEKPGWAIFAGISRSGNNSYVIAWSDQTRVDFNLWNGALETWLKCIRLFRPQFRKVKIRF
;
A
#
# COMPACT_ATOMS: atom_id res chain seq x y z
N MET A 1 -5.14 40.24 -36.56
CA MET A 1 -5.05 40.99 -35.28
C MET A 1 -5.93 40.32 -34.25
N ILE A 2 -5.38 39.84 -33.13
CA ILE A 2 -6.16 39.24 -32.04
C ILE A 2 -6.78 40.37 -31.21
N ASN A 3 -8.11 40.39 -31.05
CA ASN A 3 -8.80 41.48 -30.35
C ASN A 3 -8.60 41.42 -28.82
N ARG A 4 -8.84 42.54 -28.12
CA ARG A 4 -8.62 42.66 -26.67
C ARG A 4 -9.39 41.62 -25.85
N ILE A 5 -10.59 41.23 -26.29
CA ILE A 5 -11.44 40.25 -25.62
C ILE A 5 -10.81 38.85 -25.73
N SER A 6 -10.34 38.47 -26.92
CA SER A 6 -9.66 37.19 -27.17
C SER A 6 -8.35 37.05 -26.39
N ARG A 7 -7.59 38.15 -26.22
CA ARG A 7 -6.41 38.19 -25.33
C ARG A 7 -6.79 37.94 -23.87
N SER A 8 -7.84 38.60 -23.36
CA SER A 8 -8.27 38.43 -21.97
C SER A 8 -8.79 37.03 -21.67
N VAL A 9 -9.59 36.45 -22.58
CA VAL A 9 -10.10 35.08 -22.44
C VAL A 9 -8.95 34.06 -22.42
N PHE A 10 -7.96 34.23 -23.29
CA PHE A 10 -6.79 33.35 -23.33
C PHE A 10 -5.98 33.42 -22.02
N VAL A 11 -5.73 34.62 -21.49
CA VAL A 11 -5.00 34.80 -20.22
C VAL A 11 -5.75 34.15 -19.05
N LEU A 12 -7.07 34.33 -18.97
CA LEU A 12 -7.88 33.72 -17.91
C LEU A 12 -7.90 32.19 -18.00
N ALA A 13 -7.96 31.63 -19.21
CA ALA A 13 -7.89 30.18 -19.42
C ALA A 13 -6.53 29.62 -18.97
N VAL A 14 -5.43 30.29 -19.28
CA VAL A 14 -4.08 29.89 -18.83
C VAL A 14 -3.98 29.93 -17.30
N ILE A 15 -4.46 31.00 -16.65
CA ILE A 15 -4.44 31.13 -15.19
C ILE A 15 -5.27 30.04 -14.52
N ALA A 16 -6.48 29.77 -15.02
CA ALA A 16 -7.35 28.71 -14.48
C ALA A 16 -6.69 27.32 -14.61
N THR A 17 -5.98 27.07 -15.71
CA THR A 17 -5.27 25.80 -15.94
C THR A 17 -4.05 25.66 -15.02
N VAL A 18 -3.31 26.74 -14.78
CA VAL A 18 -2.18 26.74 -13.83
C VAL A 18 -2.67 26.51 -12.40
N LEU A 19 -3.77 27.15 -12.00
CA LEU A 19 -4.35 27.02 -10.66
C LEU A 19 -4.90 25.60 -10.38
N THR A 20 -5.53 24.95 -11.37
CA THR A 20 -5.99 23.56 -11.23
C THR A 20 -4.82 22.57 -11.21
N ALA A 21 -3.78 22.79 -12.01
CA ALA A 21 -2.56 21.98 -12.01
C ALA A 21 -1.80 22.07 -10.67
N SER A 22 -1.71 23.26 -10.07
CA SER A 22 -1.05 23.44 -8.76
C SER A 22 -1.80 22.75 -7.60
N ASN A 23 -3.13 22.70 -7.65
CA ASN A 23 -3.92 21.98 -6.65
C ASN A 23 -3.73 20.45 -6.72
N MET A 24 -3.53 19.90 -7.91
CA MET A 24 -3.17 18.48 -8.07
C MET A 24 -1.75 18.16 -7.59
N ALA A 25 -0.82 19.12 -7.69
CA ALA A 25 0.56 18.96 -7.22
C ALA A 25 0.67 18.99 -5.69
N TYR A 26 -0.08 19.87 -5.00
CA TYR A 26 -0.06 19.97 -3.53
C TYR A 26 -0.73 18.81 -2.81
N ALA A 27 -1.72 18.17 -3.42
CA ALA A 27 -2.41 17.01 -2.83
C ALA A 27 -1.62 15.69 -2.92
N ARG A 28 -0.45 15.68 -3.60
CA ARG A 28 0.28 14.47 -3.99
C ARG A 28 1.73 14.40 -3.54
N GLN A 29 2.15 15.21 -2.56
CA GLN A 29 3.46 14.99 -1.95
C GLN A 29 3.40 13.79 -1.00
N ALA A 30 3.22 12.59 -1.57
CA ALA A 30 3.61 11.37 -0.90
C ALA A 30 5.11 11.49 -0.63
N ILE A 31 5.54 11.31 0.62
CA ILE A 31 6.96 11.18 0.91
C ILE A 31 7.41 9.89 0.22
N THR A 32 8.05 10.03 -0.94
CA THR A 32 8.58 8.92 -1.75
C THR A 32 10.02 8.60 -1.38
N ASP A 33 10.65 9.44 -0.56
CA ASP A 33 11.99 9.17 -0.05
C ASP A 33 12.00 7.88 0.79
N GLY A 34 12.85 6.93 0.40
CA GLY A 34 12.89 5.59 0.97
C GLY A 34 11.68 4.69 0.67
N LEU A 35 10.74 5.11 -0.18
CA LEU A 35 9.65 4.24 -0.64
C LEU A 35 10.23 3.18 -1.58
N VAL A 36 9.93 1.91 -1.33
CA VAL A 36 10.41 0.79 -2.16
C VAL A 36 9.34 0.32 -3.14
N SER A 37 8.13 0.13 -2.62
CA SER A 37 6.98 -0.38 -3.40
C SER A 37 5.68 0.24 -2.89
N TYR A 38 4.72 0.38 -3.81
CA TYR A 38 3.38 0.82 -3.48
C TYR A 38 2.32 0.16 -4.38
N TRP A 39 1.47 -0.66 -3.76
CA TRP A 39 0.29 -1.24 -4.42
C TRP A 39 -0.97 -0.49 -3.98
N SER A 40 -1.56 0.30 -4.88
CA SER A 40 -2.79 1.05 -4.57
C SER A 40 -4.06 0.19 -4.60
N PHE A 41 -4.05 -0.90 -5.37
CA PHE A 41 -5.23 -1.74 -5.67
C PHE A 41 -6.40 -1.02 -6.37
N ASN A 42 -6.24 0.25 -6.75
CA ASN A 42 -7.21 0.97 -7.56
C ASN A 42 -7.47 0.24 -8.87
N LYS A 43 -8.67 0.43 -9.43
CA LYS A 43 -9.15 -0.25 -10.63
C LYS A 43 -8.22 -0.11 -11.83
N ASP A 44 -7.54 1.03 -11.98
CA ASP A 44 -6.57 1.30 -13.06
C ASP A 44 -5.19 0.66 -12.83
N THR A 45 -4.95 0.13 -11.62
CA THR A 45 -3.70 -0.54 -11.21
C THR A 45 -3.86 -2.05 -11.08
N VAL A 46 -5.05 -2.58 -11.37
CA VAL A 46 -5.32 -4.02 -11.39
C VAL A 46 -5.81 -4.42 -12.78
N THR A 47 -5.07 -5.29 -13.46
CA THR A 47 -5.42 -5.79 -14.80
C THR A 47 -5.40 -7.31 -14.81
N GLY A 48 -6.56 -7.94 -14.96
CA GLY A 48 -6.67 -9.39 -14.82
C GLY A 48 -6.25 -9.83 -13.42
N LYS A 49 -5.22 -10.69 -13.34
CA LYS A 49 -4.62 -11.12 -12.07
C LYS A 49 -3.44 -10.25 -11.63
N THR A 50 -2.98 -9.33 -12.47
CA THR A 50 -1.81 -8.50 -12.17
C THR A 50 -2.21 -7.30 -11.33
N VAL A 51 -1.49 -7.09 -10.23
CA VAL A 51 -1.58 -5.93 -9.35
C VAL A 51 -0.31 -5.11 -9.53
N LYS A 52 -0.43 -3.92 -10.10
CA LYS A 52 0.73 -3.09 -10.38
C LYS A 52 1.33 -2.48 -9.12
N ASP A 53 2.65 -2.60 -8.97
CA ASP A 53 3.44 -1.72 -8.11
C ASP A 53 3.60 -0.38 -8.85
N ILE A 54 2.95 0.66 -8.35
CA ILE A 54 2.95 1.97 -9.02
C ILE A 54 4.19 2.81 -8.68
N PHE A 55 5.09 2.29 -7.85
CA PHE A 55 6.33 2.96 -7.48
C PHE A 55 7.58 2.15 -7.85
N GLY A 56 7.63 0.89 -7.43
CA GLY A 56 8.74 -0.01 -7.69
C GLY A 56 8.52 -0.89 -8.93
N ALA A 57 9.15 -2.06 -8.93
CA ALA A 57 9.02 -3.08 -9.97
C ALA A 57 8.45 -4.40 -9.45
N ASN A 58 7.87 -4.39 -8.25
CA ASN A 58 7.40 -5.59 -7.56
C ASN A 58 5.91 -5.86 -7.85
N ASP A 59 5.55 -5.93 -9.14
CA ASP A 59 4.18 -6.24 -9.54
C ASP A 59 3.70 -7.55 -8.89
N GLY A 60 2.50 -7.51 -8.35
CA GLY A 60 1.83 -8.62 -7.70
C GLY A 60 1.03 -9.48 -8.67
N THR A 61 0.91 -10.77 -8.38
CA THR A 61 -0.01 -11.68 -9.07
C THR A 61 -1.01 -12.25 -8.08
N MET A 62 -2.31 -12.06 -8.35
CA MET A 62 -3.39 -12.64 -7.56
C MET A 62 -3.48 -14.15 -7.80
N ASP A 63 -3.53 -14.90 -6.70
CA ASP A 63 -3.80 -16.34 -6.70
C ASP A 63 -4.88 -16.71 -5.68
N GLY A 64 -5.70 -17.69 -6.03
CA GLY A 64 -6.90 -18.08 -5.28
C GLY A 64 -8.04 -17.07 -5.35
N ASN A 65 -8.85 -17.01 -4.29
CA ASN A 65 -10.05 -16.18 -4.24
C ASN A 65 -9.71 -14.76 -3.76
N VAL A 66 -9.47 -13.87 -4.73
CA VAL A 66 -9.17 -12.45 -4.53
C VAL A 66 -10.07 -11.61 -5.44
N GLU A 67 -10.74 -10.61 -4.87
CA GLU A 67 -11.69 -9.76 -5.58
C GLU A 67 -11.35 -8.28 -5.37
N VAL A 68 -11.48 -7.46 -6.42
CA VAL A 68 -11.42 -6.00 -6.30
C VAL A 68 -12.77 -5.49 -5.78
N VAL A 69 -12.75 -4.76 -4.66
CA VAL A 69 -13.93 -4.21 -3.99
C VAL A 69 -13.72 -2.75 -3.65
N ASN A 70 -14.78 -2.04 -3.24
CA ASN A 70 -14.63 -0.67 -2.73
C ASN A 70 -13.81 -0.67 -1.42
N GLY A 71 -12.73 0.10 -1.42
CA GLY A 71 -11.78 0.21 -0.33
C GLY A 71 -12.00 1.42 0.56
N LYS A 72 -10.99 1.73 1.39
CA LYS A 72 -10.97 2.96 2.19
C LYS A 72 -10.67 4.19 1.33
N VAL A 73 -9.77 4.05 0.37
CA VAL A 73 -9.36 5.05 -0.60
C VAL A 73 -9.36 4.34 -1.95
N GLY A 74 -10.27 4.71 -2.84
CA GLY A 74 -10.47 3.97 -4.10
C GLY A 74 -10.93 2.53 -3.86
N GLU A 75 -10.32 1.60 -4.58
CA GLU A 75 -10.57 0.16 -4.45
C GLU A 75 -9.62 -0.51 -3.43
N ALA A 76 -9.92 -1.76 -3.11
CA ALA A 76 -9.09 -2.63 -2.27
C ALA A 76 -9.25 -4.08 -2.76
N LEU A 77 -8.38 -4.96 -2.28
CA LEU A 77 -8.53 -6.40 -2.48
C LEU A 77 -9.24 -7.05 -1.28
N LYS A 78 -10.25 -7.86 -1.58
CA LYS A 78 -10.91 -8.75 -0.62
C LYS A 78 -10.36 -10.15 -0.81
N PHE A 79 -9.87 -10.73 0.28
CA PHE A 79 -9.28 -12.07 0.32
C PHE A 79 -10.26 -13.04 0.99
N SER A 80 -10.70 -14.06 0.25
CA SER A 80 -11.62 -15.10 0.74
C SER A 80 -11.04 -16.52 0.58
N GLY A 81 -9.71 -16.62 0.51
CA GLY A 81 -8.96 -17.86 0.30
C GLY A 81 -7.91 -17.72 -0.79
N GLY A 82 -7.14 -16.63 -0.77
CA GLY A 82 -6.15 -16.29 -1.80
C GLY A 82 -5.12 -15.29 -1.27
N HIS A 83 -4.18 -14.90 -2.13
CA HIS A 83 -3.12 -13.96 -1.81
C HIS A 83 -2.66 -13.19 -3.07
N VAL A 84 -1.78 -12.21 -2.88
CA VAL A 84 -1.02 -11.58 -3.97
C VAL A 84 0.45 -11.94 -3.75
N ASP A 85 1.05 -12.59 -4.74
CA ASP A 85 2.49 -12.85 -4.77
C ASP A 85 3.19 -11.66 -5.45
N CYS A 86 3.94 -10.88 -4.68
CA CYS A 86 4.74 -9.74 -5.16
C CYS A 86 6.18 -10.14 -5.53
N GLY A 87 6.48 -11.44 -5.58
CA GLY A 87 7.77 -11.97 -5.96
C GLY A 87 8.81 -11.93 -4.85
N ALA A 88 10.07 -12.00 -5.27
CA ALA A 88 11.21 -12.34 -4.42
C ALA A 88 12.40 -11.38 -4.58
N ASP A 89 12.17 -10.20 -5.15
CA ASP A 89 13.22 -9.22 -5.45
C ASP A 89 14.00 -8.82 -4.18
N LYS A 90 15.27 -8.45 -4.37
CA LYS A 90 16.16 -8.04 -3.28
C LYS A 90 15.65 -6.79 -2.56
N SER A 91 14.97 -5.89 -3.27
CA SER A 91 14.37 -4.70 -2.67
C SER A 91 13.34 -5.02 -1.58
N LEU A 92 12.66 -6.16 -1.69
CA LEU A 92 11.74 -6.63 -0.65
C LEU A 92 12.41 -7.58 0.34
N THR A 93 13.47 -8.29 -0.04
CA THR A 93 14.00 -9.42 0.75
C THR A 93 15.30 -9.13 1.48
N GLU A 94 15.98 -8.03 1.15
CA GLU A 94 17.24 -7.58 1.74
C GLU A 94 17.03 -6.21 2.41
N ILE A 95 16.09 -6.15 3.37
CA ILE A 95 15.59 -4.93 4.02
C ILE A 95 16.59 -4.20 4.93
N GLY A 96 17.81 -4.72 5.08
CA GLY A 96 18.83 -4.14 5.96
C GLY A 96 18.37 -4.06 7.43
N ASP A 97 18.74 -2.97 8.11
CA ASP A 97 18.49 -2.79 9.55
C ASP A 97 17.18 -2.09 9.87
N GLN A 98 16.50 -1.52 8.86
CA GLN A 98 15.31 -0.68 9.04
C GLN A 98 14.25 -0.98 8.01
N ILE A 99 12.98 -1.00 8.44
CA ILE A 99 11.85 -1.21 7.54
C ILE A 99 10.65 -0.40 8.00
N THR A 100 9.92 0.16 7.04
CA THR A 100 8.60 0.73 7.26
C THR A 100 7.57 0.00 6.40
N LEU A 101 6.48 -0.43 7.02
CA LEU A 101 5.31 -0.96 6.31
C LEU A 101 4.08 -0.13 6.64
N GLU A 102 3.28 0.14 5.62
CA GLU A 102 2.07 0.94 5.72
C GLU A 102 0.94 0.31 4.92
N VAL A 103 -0.21 0.06 5.56
CA VAL A 103 -1.32 -0.66 4.93
C VAL A 103 -2.68 -0.20 5.46
N TRP A 104 -3.68 -0.23 4.59
CA TRP A 104 -5.10 -0.17 4.97
C TRP A 104 -5.66 -1.58 5.07
N ILE A 105 -6.16 -1.95 6.25
CA ILE A 105 -6.76 -3.28 6.49
C ILE A 105 -8.17 -3.17 7.08
N LYS A 106 -9.02 -4.14 6.75
CA LYS A 106 -10.34 -4.35 7.37
C LYS A 106 -10.60 -5.86 7.51
N PRO A 107 -10.18 -6.48 8.62
CA PRO A 107 -10.44 -7.89 8.87
C PRO A 107 -11.95 -8.15 9.04
N GLU A 108 -12.49 -9.15 8.34
CA GLU A 108 -13.90 -9.56 8.47
C GLU A 108 -14.08 -10.66 9.52
N LYS A 109 -13.10 -11.55 9.66
CA LYS A 109 -13.12 -12.65 10.63
C LYS A 109 -11.90 -12.56 11.54
N PRO A 110 -12.07 -12.67 12.86
CA PRO A 110 -10.96 -12.76 13.78
C PRO A 110 -10.27 -14.12 13.64
N GLY A 111 -8.94 -14.13 13.59
CA GLY A 111 -8.13 -15.34 13.49
C GLY A 111 -6.67 -14.98 13.21
N TRP A 112 -5.75 -15.91 13.44
CA TRP A 112 -4.35 -15.67 13.11
C TRP A 112 -4.17 -15.64 11.60
N ALA A 113 -3.60 -14.56 11.06
CA ALA A 113 -3.32 -14.42 9.63
C ALA A 113 -2.20 -13.43 9.36
N ILE A 114 -1.24 -13.80 8.52
CA ILE A 114 -0.31 -12.86 7.88
C ILE A 114 -1.05 -12.18 6.73
N PHE A 115 -0.99 -10.86 6.65
CA PHE A 115 -1.64 -10.11 5.56
C PHE A 115 -0.67 -9.27 4.73
N ALA A 116 0.57 -9.07 5.19
CA ALA A 116 1.65 -8.51 4.37
C ALA A 116 3.01 -8.90 4.95
N GLY A 117 3.98 -9.21 4.08
CA GLY A 117 5.36 -9.44 4.47
C GLY A 117 6.01 -10.61 3.76
N ILE A 118 7.25 -10.89 4.16
CA ILE A 118 8.06 -11.99 3.68
C ILE A 118 8.31 -12.95 4.83
N SER A 119 7.84 -14.19 4.66
CA SER A 119 8.04 -15.28 5.61
C SER A 119 8.95 -16.33 4.98
N ARG A 120 10.26 -16.15 5.11
CA ARG A 120 11.28 -17.10 4.65
C ARG A 120 11.92 -17.81 5.83
N SER A 121 12.56 -18.95 5.57
CA SER A 121 13.55 -19.57 6.48
C SER A 121 14.90 -18.85 6.29
N GLY A 122 15.63 -18.50 7.37
CA GLY A 122 16.85 -17.69 7.36
C GLY A 122 16.70 -16.25 7.86
N ASN A 123 17.45 -15.32 7.25
CA ASN A 123 17.49 -13.92 7.68
C ASN A 123 16.48 -13.06 6.87
N ASN A 124 16.13 -11.88 7.37
CA ASN A 124 15.29 -10.85 6.72
C ASN A 124 13.81 -11.22 6.51
N SER A 125 13.25 -12.06 7.38
CA SER A 125 11.80 -12.25 7.42
C SER A 125 11.15 -11.13 8.21
N TYR A 126 10.04 -10.63 7.67
CA TYR A 126 9.22 -9.63 8.33
C TYR A 126 7.77 -9.85 7.96
N VAL A 127 6.86 -9.82 8.93
CA VAL A 127 5.43 -9.95 8.65
C VAL A 127 4.61 -9.03 9.54
N ILE A 128 3.58 -8.44 8.96
CA ILE A 128 2.46 -7.90 9.74
C ILE A 128 1.38 -8.98 9.77
N ALA A 129 1.02 -9.37 10.99
CA ALA A 129 0.05 -10.42 11.24
C ALA A 129 -1.04 -9.95 12.19
N TRP A 130 -2.22 -10.54 12.02
CA TRP A 130 -3.27 -10.51 13.01
C TRP A 130 -2.98 -11.63 14.02
N SER A 131 -2.78 -11.32 15.30
CA SER A 131 -2.38 -12.33 16.29
C SER A 131 -3.55 -12.91 17.08
N ASP A 132 -4.56 -12.09 17.38
CA ASP A 132 -5.76 -12.41 18.15
C ASP A 132 -6.90 -11.47 17.72
N GLN A 133 -8.15 -11.67 18.16
CA GLN A 133 -9.32 -10.88 17.70
C GLN A 133 -9.17 -9.35 17.84
N THR A 134 -8.21 -8.90 18.63
CA THR A 134 -8.06 -7.51 19.00
C THR A 134 -6.72 -6.93 18.63
N ARG A 135 -5.78 -7.64 17.98
CA ARG A 135 -4.40 -7.17 17.88
C ARG A 135 -3.73 -7.43 16.53
N VAL A 136 -3.05 -6.40 16.03
CA VAL A 136 -2.07 -6.48 14.95
C VAL A 136 -0.68 -6.47 15.57
N ASP A 137 0.10 -7.47 15.17
CA ASP A 137 1.50 -7.62 15.56
C ASP A 137 2.40 -7.49 14.34
N PHE A 138 3.63 -7.06 14.61
CA PHE A 138 4.71 -7.10 13.64
C PHE A 138 5.79 -8.05 14.14
N ASN A 139 6.28 -8.88 13.23
CA ASN A 139 7.36 -9.80 13.47
C ASN A 139 8.56 -9.43 12.62
N LEU A 140 9.74 -9.42 13.23
CA LEU A 140 11.04 -9.46 12.57
C LEU A 140 11.73 -10.75 12.96
N TRP A 141 12.25 -11.46 11.96
CA TRP A 141 13.08 -12.63 12.17
C TRP A 141 14.33 -12.58 11.30
N ASN A 142 15.48 -12.67 11.96
CA ASN A 142 16.80 -12.54 11.34
C ASN A 142 17.61 -13.85 11.40
N GLY A 143 16.93 -14.99 11.54
CA GLY A 143 17.56 -16.31 11.64
C GLY A 143 18.10 -16.66 13.03
N ALA A 144 18.25 -15.69 13.94
CA ALA A 144 18.78 -15.89 15.30
C ALA A 144 17.83 -15.41 16.41
N LEU A 145 17.11 -14.31 16.17
CA LEU A 145 16.15 -13.73 17.09
C LEU A 145 14.82 -13.50 16.37
N GLU A 146 13.74 -13.87 17.04
CA GLU A 146 12.38 -13.59 16.62
C GLU A 146 11.80 -12.53 17.56
N THR A 147 11.37 -11.40 17.00
CA THR A 147 10.79 -10.31 17.79
C THR A 147 9.35 -10.08 17.39
N TRP A 148 8.42 -10.40 18.29
CA TRP A 148 7.01 -10.05 18.16
C TRP A 148 6.72 -8.74 18.90
N LEU A 149 6.49 -7.68 18.16
CA LEU A 149 6.07 -6.40 18.70
C LEU A 149 4.56 -6.28 18.64
N LYS A 150 3.97 -6.04 19.82
CA LYS A 150 2.54 -5.79 19.95
C LYS A 150 2.25 -4.35 19.54
N CYS A 151 1.72 -4.17 18.33
CA CYS A 151 1.66 -2.83 17.75
C CYS A 151 0.36 -2.11 18.08
N ILE A 152 -0.82 -2.70 17.82
CA ILE A 152 -2.07 -1.96 17.96
C ILE A 152 -3.26 -2.85 18.29
N ARG A 153 -4.11 -2.40 19.22
CA ARG A 153 -5.40 -3.03 19.48
C ARG A 153 -6.52 -2.46 18.60
N LEU A 154 -7.35 -3.34 18.04
CA LEU A 154 -8.42 -3.02 17.10
C LEU A 154 -9.72 -3.70 17.53
N PHE A 155 -10.75 -2.89 17.82
CA PHE A 155 -11.96 -3.38 18.49
C PHE A 155 -13.17 -3.65 17.58
N ARG A 156 -13.12 -3.39 16.25
CA ARG A 156 -14.24 -3.65 15.30
C ARG A 156 -13.75 -3.77 13.85
N PRO A 157 -14.52 -4.45 12.96
CA PRO A 157 -14.22 -4.54 11.52
C PRO A 157 -14.44 -3.20 10.80
N GLN A 158 -13.40 -2.38 10.77
CA GLN A 158 -13.37 -1.10 10.09
C GLN A 158 -12.00 -0.88 9.46
N PHE A 159 -11.95 -0.13 8.35
CA PHE A 159 -10.68 0.20 7.73
C PHE A 159 -9.78 0.99 8.68
N ARG A 160 -8.54 0.53 8.82
CA ARG A 160 -7.52 1.10 9.69
C ARG A 160 -6.22 1.24 8.90
N LYS A 161 -5.59 2.40 9.03
CA LYS A 161 -4.23 2.64 8.53
C LYS A 161 -3.27 2.17 9.61
N VAL A 162 -2.46 1.19 9.29
CA VAL A 162 -1.38 0.72 10.16
C VAL A 162 -0.09 1.14 9.51
N LYS A 163 0.72 1.94 10.20
CA LYS A 163 2.08 2.31 9.80
C LYS A 163 3.01 1.87 10.92
N ILE A 164 4.02 1.09 10.57
CA ILE A 164 5.01 0.58 11.53
C ILE A 164 6.39 0.85 10.94
N ARG A 165 7.31 1.38 11.77
CA ARG A 165 8.69 1.71 11.42
C ARG A 165 9.62 1.09 12.45
N PHE A 166 10.73 0.52 11.98
CA PHE A 166 11.85 0.03 12.77
C PHE A 166 13.15 0.57 12.20
#